data_AF-Q5HXV7-F1
#
_entry.id   AF-Q5HXV7-F1
#
_cell.length_a   1.000
_cell.length_b   1.000
_cell.length_c   1.000
_cell.angle_alpha   90.00
_cell.angle_beta   90.00
_cell.angle_gamma   90.00
#
_symmetry.space_group_name_H-M   'P 1'
#
loop_
_entity.id
_entity.type
_entity.pdbx_description
1 polymer ?
#
loop_
_entity_poly.entity_id
_entity_poly.type
_entity_poly.pdbx_seq_one_letter_code
_entity_poly.pdbx_strand_id
1 'polypeptide(L)'
;MVPPFAERLTRLSLELGRLDQALRRGSAVPSVLFRQRLDAIQRHSAVDGWLIDPWYLVAELHGLVPKVVGQDGYERGTAVDAASHAFTLWRWYARPDAMQARAITEAEAFLNDQSSGWGPILDAGIAFHRWLQAGHLRAPFCAALSRYWHSHDILRRH
;
A
#
# COMPACT_ATOMS: atom_id res chain seq x y z
N MET A 1 22.20 17.99 -9.10
CA MET A 1 22.56 18.38 -7.71
C MET A 1 21.50 17.78 -6.80
N VAL A 2 21.88 16.89 -5.88
CA VAL A 2 20.92 16.24 -4.96
C VAL A 2 20.45 17.27 -3.93
N PRO A 3 19.13 17.42 -3.68
CA PRO A 3 18.66 18.41 -2.73
C PRO A 3 19.14 18.09 -1.30
N PRO A 4 19.48 19.10 -0.48
CA PRO A 4 20.17 18.90 0.80
C PRO A 4 19.35 18.11 1.85
N PHE A 5 18.05 17.95 1.66
CA PHE A 5 17.17 17.18 2.55
C PHE A 5 16.98 15.71 2.14
N ALA A 6 17.30 15.34 0.89
CA ALA A 6 17.09 13.99 0.35
C ALA A 6 17.84 12.91 1.15
N GLU A 7 19.10 13.19 1.48
CA GLU A 7 19.93 12.28 2.27
C GLU A 7 19.37 12.12 3.68
N ARG A 8 18.88 13.22 4.28
CA ARG A 8 18.28 13.21 5.62
C ARG A 8 16.99 12.38 5.66
N LEU A 9 16.12 12.54 4.66
CA LEU A 9 14.90 11.73 4.53
C LEU A 9 15.23 10.24 4.39
N THR A 10 16.17 9.91 3.51
CA THR A 10 16.60 8.52 3.28
C THR A 10 17.14 7.90 4.58
N ARG A 11 17.98 8.63 5.30
CA ARG A 11 18.55 8.17 6.58
C ARG A 11 17.47 7.94 7.64
N LEU A 12 16.54 8.89 7.82
CA LEU A 12 15.46 8.76 8.80
C LEU A 12 14.59 7.53 8.52
N SER A 13 14.26 7.27 7.26
CA SER A 13 13.45 6.11 6.91
C SER A 13 14.20 4.79 7.07
N LEU A 14 15.52 4.76 6.84
CA LEU A 14 16.34 3.61 7.19
C LEU A 14 16.33 3.33 8.70
N GLU A 15 16.42 4.37 9.53
CA GLU A 15 16.31 4.20 11.00
C GLU A 15 14.93 3.69 11.42
N LEU A 16 13.86 4.21 10.82
CA LEU A 16 12.49 3.72 11.06
C LEU A 16 12.33 2.26 10.62
N GLY A 17 12.88 1.88 9.47
CA GLY A 17 12.87 0.49 8.99
C GLY A 17 13.64 -0.47 9.92
N ARG A 18 14.75 -0.01 10.49
CA ARG A 18 15.51 -0.78 11.51
C ARG A 18 14.75 -0.89 12.82
N LEU A 19 14.09 0.18 13.26
CA LEU A 19 13.24 0.17 14.45
C LEU A 19 12.07 -0.82 14.27
N ASP A 20 11.36 -0.77 13.14
CA ASP A 20 10.31 -1.72 12.80
C ASP A 20 10.85 -3.15 12.90
N GLN A 21 11.98 -3.44 12.25
CA GLN A 21 12.62 -4.75 12.29
C GLN A 21 13.05 -5.18 13.70
N ALA A 22 13.55 -4.28 14.54
CA ALA A 22 13.93 -4.60 15.92
C ALA A 22 12.70 -5.01 16.75
N LEU A 23 11.55 -4.37 16.50
CA LEU A 23 10.27 -4.73 17.11
C LEU A 23 9.73 -6.07 16.59
N ARG A 24 10.25 -6.60 15.46
CA ARG A 24 9.82 -7.88 14.87
C ARG A 24 10.14 -9.13 15.68
N ARG A 25 10.98 -9.03 16.71
CA ARG A 25 11.28 -10.17 17.60
C ARG A 25 10.17 -10.39 18.65
N GLY A 26 9.16 -9.53 18.71
CA GLY A 26 8.00 -9.70 19.59
C GLY A 26 6.94 -10.62 18.99
N SER A 27 6.14 -11.28 19.85
CA SER A 27 5.04 -12.17 19.44
C SER A 27 3.88 -11.44 18.72
N ALA A 28 3.80 -10.11 18.82
CA ALA A 28 2.69 -9.31 18.30
C ALA A 28 2.81 -8.89 16.81
N VAL A 29 3.91 -9.26 16.16
CA VAL A 29 4.32 -8.68 14.86
C VAL A 29 3.37 -9.01 13.71
N PRO A 30 2.86 -10.25 13.56
CA PRO A 30 1.84 -10.53 12.55
C PRO A 30 0.60 -9.65 12.71
N SER A 31 0.17 -9.40 13.95
CA SER A 31 -1.00 -8.57 14.26
C SER A 31 -0.76 -7.09 13.95
N VAL A 32 0.44 -6.57 14.24
CA VAL A 32 0.83 -5.19 13.91
C VAL A 32 0.86 -5.00 12.39
N LEU A 33 1.51 -5.91 11.65
CA LEU A 33 1.59 -5.83 10.19
C LEU A 33 0.20 -5.92 9.55
N PHE A 34 -0.65 -6.81 10.07
CA PHE A 34 -2.04 -6.90 9.62
C PHE A 34 -2.79 -5.58 9.85
N ARG A 35 -2.68 -4.99 11.04
CA ARG A 35 -3.32 -3.71 11.35
C ARG A 35 -2.81 -2.56 10.47
N GLN A 36 -1.50 -2.48 10.24
CA GLN A 36 -0.92 -1.45 9.37
C GLN A 36 -1.41 -1.58 7.92
N ARG A 37 -1.57 -2.81 7.42
CA ARG A 37 -2.17 -3.04 6.09
C ARG A 37 -3.63 -2.59 6.04
N LEU A 38 -4.43 -2.89 7.07
CA LEU A 38 -5.82 -2.42 7.13
C LEU A 38 -5.90 -0.88 7.14
N ASP A 39 -5.06 -0.22 7.94
CA ASP A 39 -5.00 1.24 7.99
C ASP A 39 -4.57 1.84 6.63
N ALA A 40 -3.62 1.20 5.93
CA ALA A 40 -3.20 1.62 4.60
C ALA A 40 -4.31 1.46 3.55
N ILE A 41 -5.04 0.35 3.57
CA ILE A 41 -6.19 0.10 2.69
C ILE A 41 -7.29 1.13 2.96
N GLN A 42 -7.60 1.41 4.23
CA GLN A 42 -8.61 2.39 4.61
C GLN A 42 -8.24 3.80 4.10
N ARG A 43 -6.99 4.23 4.27
CA ARG A 43 -6.52 5.53 3.76
C ARG A 43 -6.55 5.61 2.24
N HIS A 44 -6.13 4.56 1.55
CA HIS A 44 -6.17 4.51 0.09
C HIS A 44 -7.61 4.63 -0.41
N SER A 45 -8.51 3.85 0.17
CA SER A 45 -9.91 3.83 -0.23
C SER A 45 -10.60 5.16 0.02
N ALA A 46 -10.29 5.83 1.13
CA ALA A 46 -10.80 7.17 1.40
C ALA A 46 -10.37 8.19 0.32
N VAL A 47 -9.13 8.06 -0.20
CA VAL A 47 -8.65 8.87 -1.33
C VAL A 47 -9.40 8.55 -2.63
N ASP A 48 -9.84 7.31 -2.79
CA ASP A 48 -10.67 6.86 -3.92
C ASP A 48 -12.18 7.17 -3.72
N GLY A 49 -12.56 7.82 -2.61
CA GLY A 49 -13.95 8.19 -2.31
C GLY A 49 -14.77 7.12 -1.57
N TRP A 50 -14.14 6.04 -1.14
CA TRP A 50 -14.80 4.92 -0.44
C TRP A 50 -14.62 5.02 1.07
N LEU A 51 -15.74 4.97 1.80
CA LEU A 51 -15.74 4.77 3.24
C LEU A 51 -15.90 3.29 3.55
N ILE A 52 -14.84 2.68 4.08
CA ILE A 52 -14.81 1.24 4.39
C ILE A 52 -14.83 1.03 5.90
N ASP A 53 -15.62 0.06 6.33
CA ASP A 53 -15.46 -0.60 7.63
C ASP A 53 -14.33 -1.65 7.52
N PRO A 54 -13.16 -1.43 8.17
CA PRO A 54 -12.05 -2.37 8.11
C PRO A 54 -12.43 -3.75 8.66
N TRP A 55 -13.41 -3.85 9.56
CA TRP A 55 -13.84 -5.13 10.13
C TRP A 55 -14.63 -5.98 9.15
N TYR A 56 -15.32 -5.35 8.19
CA TYR A 56 -15.94 -6.08 7.09
C TYR A 56 -14.87 -6.83 6.30
N LEU A 57 -13.79 -6.13 5.92
CA LEU A 57 -12.67 -6.75 5.21
C LEU A 57 -12.00 -7.85 6.04
N VAL A 58 -11.82 -7.63 7.35
CA VAL A 58 -11.30 -8.66 8.26
C VAL A 58 -12.19 -9.91 8.23
N ALA A 59 -13.51 -9.74 8.38
CA ALA A 59 -14.45 -10.86 8.35
C ALA A 59 -14.34 -11.64 7.03
N GLU A 60 -14.33 -10.93 5.90
CA GLU A 60 -14.19 -11.52 4.57
C GLU A 60 -12.88 -12.31 4.41
N LEU A 61 -11.74 -11.74 4.84
CA LEU A 61 -10.43 -12.41 4.79
C LEU A 61 -10.34 -13.67 5.64
N HIS A 62 -11.14 -13.76 6.72
CA HIS A 62 -11.23 -14.92 7.59
C HIS A 62 -12.36 -15.90 7.21
N GLY A 63 -13.06 -15.67 6.08
CA GLY A 63 -14.17 -16.51 5.64
C GLY A 63 -15.40 -16.43 6.57
N LEU A 64 -15.49 -15.38 7.37
CA LEU A 64 -16.65 -15.08 8.20
C LEU A 64 -17.70 -14.36 7.36
N VAL A 65 -18.98 -14.53 7.70
CA VAL A 65 -20.08 -13.79 7.04
C VAL A 65 -20.08 -12.36 7.58
N PRO A 66 -19.72 -11.34 6.77
CA PRO A 66 -19.68 -9.96 7.24
C PRO A 66 -21.11 -9.45 7.41
N LYS A 67 -21.36 -8.71 8.49
CA LYS A 67 -22.65 -8.03 8.64
C LYS A 67 -22.68 -6.80 7.74
N VAL A 68 -23.53 -6.81 6.72
CA VAL A 68 -23.79 -5.62 5.91
C VAL A 68 -24.58 -4.62 6.74
N VAL A 69 -24.03 -3.42 6.92
CA VAL A 69 -24.67 -2.31 7.66
C VAL A 69 -25.35 -1.37 6.65
N GLY A 70 -26.57 -0.94 6.96
CA GLY A 70 -27.36 -0.01 6.15
C GLY A 70 -28.84 -0.11 6.49
N GLN A 71 -29.55 1.02 6.45
CA GLN A 71 -30.97 1.13 6.78
C GLN A 71 -31.86 0.72 5.60
N ASP A 72 -31.37 0.86 4.37
CA ASP A 72 -32.09 0.54 3.14
C ASP A 72 -31.28 -0.34 2.16
N GLY A 73 -31.79 -0.53 0.94
CA GLY A 73 -31.09 -1.29 -0.09
C GLY A 73 -29.90 -0.56 -0.70
N TYR A 74 -29.94 0.77 -0.78
CA TYR A 74 -28.90 1.60 -1.38
C TYR A 74 -27.66 1.66 -0.48
N GLU A 75 -27.84 1.92 0.81
CA GLU A 75 -26.76 1.93 1.80
C GLU A 75 -26.08 0.56 1.90
N ARG A 76 -26.87 -0.52 1.90
CA ARG A 76 -26.32 -1.88 1.90
C ARG A 76 -25.54 -2.21 0.63
N GLY A 77 -26.01 -1.74 -0.52
CA GLY A 77 -25.28 -1.87 -1.80
C GLY A 77 -23.94 -1.14 -1.75
N THR A 78 -23.94 0.12 -1.30
CA THR A 78 -22.73 0.93 -1.16
C THR A 78 -21.70 0.28 -0.23
N ALA A 79 -22.15 -0.34 0.87
CA ALA A 79 -21.28 -1.05 1.79
C ALA A 79 -20.63 -2.30 1.14
N VAL A 80 -21.36 -3.02 0.30
CA VAL A 80 -20.83 -4.18 -0.44
C VAL A 80 -19.83 -3.75 -1.51
N ASP A 81 -20.10 -2.65 -2.22
CA ASP A 81 -19.17 -2.10 -3.23
C ASP A 81 -17.88 -1.59 -2.57
N ALA A 82 -18.00 -0.90 -1.44
CA ALA A 82 -16.86 -0.44 -0.65
C ALA A 82 -16.00 -1.62 -0.16
N ALA A 83 -16.63 -2.70 0.31
CA ALA A 83 -15.93 -3.92 0.71
C ALA A 83 -15.22 -4.59 -0.47
N SER A 84 -15.88 -4.68 -1.63
CA SER A 84 -15.30 -5.25 -2.85
C SER A 84 -14.08 -4.44 -3.33
N HIS A 85 -14.14 -3.11 -3.22
CA HIS A 85 -13.00 -2.22 -3.46
C HIS A 85 -11.86 -2.50 -2.46
N ALA A 86 -12.18 -2.59 -1.17
CA ALA A 86 -11.24 -2.90 -0.09
C ALA A 86 -10.50 -4.23 -0.34
N PHE A 87 -11.24 -5.27 -0.71
CA PHE A 87 -10.71 -6.60 -1.00
C PHE A 87 -9.80 -6.56 -2.22
N THR A 88 -10.20 -5.85 -3.27
CA THR A 88 -9.36 -5.64 -4.46
C THR A 88 -8.04 -4.97 -4.09
N LEU A 89 -8.08 -3.91 -3.27
CA LEU A 89 -6.89 -3.24 -2.75
C LEU A 89 -6.03 -4.17 -1.89
N TRP A 90 -6.62 -4.95 -0.99
CA TRP A 90 -5.89 -5.95 -0.21
C TRP A 90 -5.12 -6.93 -1.09
N ARG A 91 -5.75 -7.41 -2.17
CA ARG A 91 -5.11 -8.33 -3.11
C ARG A 91 -3.85 -7.74 -3.73
N TRP A 92 -3.86 -6.47 -4.13
CA TRP A 92 -2.66 -5.79 -4.65
C TRP A 92 -1.47 -5.87 -3.69
N TYR A 93 -1.71 -5.77 -2.38
CA TYR A 93 -0.65 -5.78 -1.36
C TYR A 93 -0.26 -7.18 -0.87
N ALA A 94 -1.21 -8.11 -0.78
CA ALA A 94 -1.02 -9.38 -0.09
C ALA A 94 -0.98 -10.60 -1.02
N ARG A 95 -1.84 -10.64 -2.05
CA ARG A 95 -2.03 -11.78 -2.95
C ARG A 95 -2.49 -11.31 -4.34
N PRO A 96 -1.59 -10.71 -5.14
CA PRO A 96 -1.95 -10.23 -6.47
C PRO A 96 -2.23 -11.43 -7.39
N ASP A 97 -3.23 -11.32 -8.26
CA ASP A 97 -3.39 -12.26 -9.38
C ASP A 97 -2.37 -11.98 -10.49
N ALA A 98 -2.43 -12.74 -11.58
CA ALA A 98 -1.51 -12.59 -12.71
C ALA A 98 -1.59 -11.20 -13.39
N MET A 99 -2.78 -10.61 -13.48
CA MET A 99 -2.96 -9.28 -14.07
C MET A 99 -2.36 -8.21 -13.15
N GLN A 100 -2.67 -8.30 -11.85
CA GLN A 100 -2.15 -7.40 -10.83
C GLN A 100 -0.62 -7.51 -10.74
N ALA A 101 -0.07 -8.72 -10.77
CA ALA A 101 1.38 -8.95 -10.73
C ALA A 101 2.10 -8.32 -11.94
N ARG A 102 1.50 -8.36 -13.14
CA ARG A 102 2.02 -7.67 -14.33
C ARG A 102 2.01 -6.16 -14.15
N ALA A 103 0.87 -5.59 -13.75
CA ALA A 103 0.75 -4.16 -13.52
C ALA A 103 1.69 -3.63 -12.41
N ILE A 104 1.93 -4.43 -11.35
CA ILE A 104 2.95 -4.11 -10.33
C ILE A 104 4.35 -4.07 -10.95
N THR A 105 4.66 -5.02 -11.83
CA THR A 105 5.97 -5.09 -12.50
C THR A 105 6.18 -3.93 -13.45
N GLU A 106 5.14 -3.51 -14.19
CA GLU A 106 5.17 -2.30 -15.03
C GLU A 106 5.37 -1.04 -14.20
N ALA A 107 4.66 -0.90 -13.08
CA ALA A 107 4.83 0.24 -12.19
C ALA A 107 6.21 0.27 -11.51
N GLU A 108 6.78 -0.88 -11.18
CA GLU A 108 8.15 -0.98 -10.67
C GLU A 108 9.19 -0.60 -11.72
N ALA A 109 9.01 -1.05 -12.97
CA ALA A 109 9.88 -0.65 -14.08
C ALA A 109 9.83 0.88 -14.29
N PHE A 110 8.63 1.45 -14.34
CA PHE A 110 8.45 2.90 -14.42
C PHE A 110 9.15 3.61 -13.25
N LEU A 111 8.96 3.14 -12.02
CA LEU A 111 9.61 3.73 -10.85
C LEU A 111 11.15 3.70 -10.94
N ASN A 112 11.74 2.59 -11.39
CA ASN A 112 13.18 2.49 -11.58
C ASN A 112 13.69 3.43 -12.68
N ASP A 113 12.98 3.55 -13.80
CA ASP A 113 13.34 4.43 -14.92
C ASP A 113 13.30 5.91 -14.54
N GLN A 114 12.47 6.29 -13.57
CA GLN A 114 12.32 7.67 -13.10
C GLN A 114 13.33 8.06 -11.99
N SER A 115 14.18 7.13 -11.52
CA SER A 115 15.17 7.44 -10.48
C SER A 115 16.11 8.55 -10.97
N SER A 116 16.07 9.68 -10.28
CA SER A 116 16.84 10.89 -10.64
C SER A 116 18.12 11.00 -9.79
N GLY A 117 18.39 10.00 -8.95
CA GLY A 117 19.51 9.98 -8.00
C GLY A 117 19.24 10.81 -6.74
N TRP A 118 17.98 11.15 -6.45
CA TRP A 118 17.62 12.01 -5.31
C TRP A 118 17.35 11.20 -4.03
N GLY A 119 17.73 9.92 -4.05
CA GLY A 119 17.46 8.97 -3.00
C GLY A 119 16.09 8.31 -3.19
N PRO A 120 15.96 7.04 -2.78
CA PRO A 120 14.84 6.18 -3.15
C PRO A 120 13.47 6.71 -2.69
N ILE A 121 13.39 7.47 -1.62
CA ILE A 121 12.11 7.99 -1.11
C ILE A 121 11.60 9.16 -1.96
N LEU A 122 12.50 10.08 -2.28
CA LEU A 122 12.15 11.25 -3.06
C LEU A 122 11.92 10.87 -4.53
N ASP A 123 12.74 9.97 -5.06
CA ASP A 123 12.53 9.36 -6.38
C ASP A 123 11.16 8.67 -6.46
N ALA A 124 10.78 7.90 -5.43
CA ALA A 124 9.47 7.26 -5.36
C ALA A 124 8.30 8.26 -5.34
N GLY A 125 8.41 9.36 -4.58
CA GLY A 125 7.39 10.41 -4.55
C GLY A 125 7.23 11.12 -5.91
N ILE A 126 8.34 11.45 -6.57
CA ILE A 126 8.34 12.08 -7.90
C ILE A 126 7.75 11.13 -8.94
N ALA A 127 8.19 9.87 -8.94
CA ALA A 127 7.67 8.85 -9.84
C ALA A 127 6.17 8.62 -9.61
N PHE A 128 5.70 8.58 -8.36
CA PHE A 128 4.27 8.44 -8.07
C PHE A 128 3.46 9.60 -8.63
N HIS A 129 3.96 10.83 -8.47
CA HIS A 129 3.30 12.00 -9.02
C HIS A 129 3.18 11.92 -10.56
N ARG A 130 4.26 11.58 -11.25
CA ARG A 130 4.29 11.42 -12.71
C ARG A 130 3.38 10.29 -13.18
N TRP A 131 3.37 9.17 -12.46
CA TRP A 131 2.51 8.03 -12.73
C TRP A 131 1.02 8.41 -12.71
N LEU A 132 0.60 9.17 -11.69
CA LEU A 132 -0.77 9.66 -11.60
C LEU A 132 -1.10 10.72 -12.67
N GLN A 133 -0.15 11.61 -13.00
CA GLN A 133 -0.33 12.58 -14.09
C GLN A 133 -0.52 11.90 -15.46
N ALA A 134 0.08 10.73 -15.67
CA ALA A 134 -0.12 9.92 -16.87
C ALA A 134 -1.46 9.15 -16.87
N GLY A 135 -2.30 9.31 -15.85
CA GLY A 135 -3.63 8.69 -15.77
C GLY A 135 -3.61 7.23 -15.31
N HIS A 136 -2.48 6.74 -14.80
CA HIS A 136 -2.39 5.37 -14.31
C HIS A 136 -3.02 5.20 -12.91
N LEU A 137 -3.39 3.97 -12.58
CA LEU A 137 -4.01 3.61 -11.30
C LEU A 137 -3.01 3.69 -10.14
N ARG A 138 -3.45 4.15 -8.96
CA ARG A 138 -2.63 4.22 -7.73
C ARG A 138 -2.18 2.84 -7.26
N ALA A 139 -3.09 1.87 -7.25
CA ALA A 139 -2.91 0.54 -6.66
C ALA A 139 -1.65 -0.22 -7.12
N PRO A 140 -1.37 -0.38 -8.43
CA PRO A 140 -0.16 -1.06 -8.88
C PRO A 140 1.12 -0.36 -8.40
N PHE A 141 1.14 0.98 -8.40
CA PHE A 141 2.28 1.76 -7.95
C PHE A 141 2.51 1.62 -6.44
N CYS A 142 1.46 1.76 -5.63
CA CYS A 142 1.54 1.58 -4.18
C CYS A 142 2.04 0.17 -3.80
N ALA A 143 1.64 -0.87 -4.55
CA ALA A 143 2.16 -2.21 -4.36
C ALA A 143 3.63 -2.34 -4.80
N ALA A 144 4.03 -1.69 -5.90
CA ALA A 144 5.41 -1.65 -6.38
C ALA A 144 6.37 -0.94 -5.40
N LEU A 145 5.92 0.08 -4.67
CA LEU A 145 6.72 0.78 -3.65
C LEU A 145 7.33 -0.18 -2.63
N SER A 146 6.59 -1.20 -2.22
CA SER A 146 7.08 -2.20 -1.25
C SER A 146 8.26 -2.99 -1.82
N ARG A 147 8.23 -3.34 -3.11
CA ARG A 147 9.33 -4.04 -3.80
C ARG A 147 10.54 -3.14 -4.00
N TYR A 148 10.30 -1.91 -4.44
CA TYR A 148 11.34 -0.92 -4.70
C TYR A 148 12.09 -0.48 -3.43
N TRP A 149 11.37 -0.23 -2.33
CA TRP A 149 12.01 0.08 -1.06
C TRP A 149 12.74 -1.11 -0.47
N HIS A 150 12.32 -2.32 -0.82
CA HIS A 150 13.05 -3.52 -0.46
C HIS A 150 14.36 -3.67 -1.24
N SER A 151 14.37 -3.38 -2.54
CA SER A 151 15.61 -3.41 -3.35
C SER A 151 16.61 -2.30 -3.00
N HIS A 152 16.16 -1.24 -2.33
CA HIS A 152 16.99 -0.11 -1.87
C HIS A 152 17.30 -0.15 -0.36
N ASP A 153 17.12 -1.30 0.30
CA ASP A 153 17.39 -1.53 1.73
C ASP A 153 16.64 -0.60 2.71
N ILE A 154 15.64 0.15 2.25
CA ILE A 154 14.76 0.94 3.13
C ILE A 154 13.90 0.01 3.97
N LEU A 155 13.34 -1.01 3.35
CA LEU A 155 12.58 -2.07 3.99
C LEU A 155 13.37 -3.37 3.90
N ARG A 156 13.61 -4.09 5.00
CA ARG A 156 14.25 -5.42 4.94
C ARG A 156 13.23 -6.51 4.60
N ARG A 157 13.68 -7.57 3.90
CA ARG A 157 12.84 -8.65 3.35
C ARG A 157 12.12 -9.35 4.50
N HIS A 158 10.82 -9.60 4.34
CA HIS A 158 10.02 -10.43 5.24
C HIS A 158 10.30 -11.91 5.01
#